data_AF-A0A087TKA2-F1
#
_entry.id   AF-A0A087TKA2-F1
#
_cell.length_a   1.000
_cell.length_b   1.000
_cell.length_c   1.000
_cell.angle_alpha   90.00
_cell.angle_beta   90.00
_cell.angle_gamma   90.00
#
_symmetry.space_group_name_H-M   'P 1'
#
loop_
_entity.id
_entity.type
_entity.pdbx_description
1 polymer ?
#
loop_
_entity_poly.entity_id
_entity_poly.type
_entity_poly.pdbx_seq_one_letter_code
_entity_poly.pdbx_strand_id
1 'polypeptide(L)'
;MERLFKSVEHYPDPHDAEIIGEIPDWVEGQLFRLGPAKWDFDNDFTFNHWLDGCALMYKFTIKKGHVDVMSRFLDTVMYQKITQVQRPVFTEFGTKSYPDPCKNVFSRYFSQLVPLELTDNDMANVYTVDDELYAASETCHLWK
;
A
#
# COMPACT_ATOMS: atom_id res chain seq x y z
N MET A 1 19.33 -1.97 -7.25
CA MET A 1 18.17 -2.73 -6.73
C MET A 1 17.78 -2.28 -5.33
N GLU A 2 18.74 -1.92 -4.47
CA GLU A 2 18.52 -1.45 -3.09
C GLU A 2 17.52 -0.28 -2.94
N ARG A 3 17.41 0.60 -3.95
CA ARG A 3 16.46 1.74 -3.90
C ARG A 3 14.99 1.34 -3.99
N LEU A 4 14.67 0.16 -4.53
CA LEU A 4 13.28 -0.27 -4.74
C LEU A 4 12.60 -0.78 -3.48
N PHE A 5 13.38 -1.23 -2.49
CA PHE A 5 12.90 -1.86 -1.26
C PHE A 5 13.12 -0.95 -0.05
N LYS A 6 12.99 0.37 -0.25
CA LYS A 6 13.17 1.37 0.79
C LYS A 6 11.86 2.08 1.04
N SER A 7 11.50 2.21 2.31
CA SER A 7 10.34 3.00 2.73
C SER A 7 10.43 4.45 2.23
N VAL A 8 9.32 4.98 1.74
CA VAL A 8 9.18 6.36 1.28
C VAL A 8 8.00 7.05 1.95
N GLU A 9 7.99 8.38 1.88
CA GLU A 9 6.84 9.19 2.24
C GLU A 9 5.90 9.37 1.03
N HIS A 10 4.64 9.67 1.31
CA HIS A 10 3.69 10.05 0.27
C HIS A 10 3.77 11.55 -0.05
N TYR A 11 3.28 11.94 -1.21
CA TYR A 11 3.22 13.33 -1.66
C TYR A 11 1.80 13.60 -2.18
N PRO A 12 0.86 13.97 -1.29
CA PRO A 12 -0.57 13.99 -1.61
C PRO A 12 -0.98 15.16 -2.51
N ASP A 13 -0.12 16.18 -2.61
CA ASP A 13 -0.29 17.34 -3.46
C ASP A 13 0.38 17.11 -4.82
N PRO A 14 -0.18 17.64 -5.92
CA PRO A 14 0.44 17.52 -7.24
C PRO A 14 1.80 18.25 -7.32
N HIS A 15 2.79 17.57 -7.88
CA HIS A 15 4.11 18.13 -8.17
C HIS A 15 4.41 18.00 -9.66
N ASP A 16 4.93 19.08 -10.25
CA ASP A 16 5.37 19.08 -11.64
C ASP A 16 6.60 18.19 -11.83
N ALA A 17 6.59 17.35 -12.86
CA ALA A 17 7.70 16.49 -13.21
C ALA A 17 8.60 17.14 -14.27
N GLU A 18 9.91 17.03 -14.07
CA GLU A 18 10.88 17.42 -15.10
C GLU A 18 10.76 16.49 -16.31
N ILE A 19 10.46 17.07 -17.48
CA ILE A 19 10.33 16.33 -18.75
C ILE A 19 11.65 16.38 -19.51
N ILE A 20 12.20 15.20 -19.79
CA ILE A 20 13.36 15.02 -20.66
C ILE A 20 12.87 14.43 -21.99
N GLY A 21 12.91 15.22 -23.06
CA GLY A 21 12.37 14.87 -24.37
C GLY A 21 11.02 15.52 -24.64
N GLU A 22 10.15 14.85 -25.39
CA GLU A 22 8.84 15.36 -25.80
C GLU A 22 7.77 14.29 -25.57
N ILE A 23 6.68 14.66 -24.89
CA ILE A 23 5.51 13.81 -24.72
C ILE A 23 4.63 14.01 -25.95
N PRO A 24 4.24 12.93 -26.67
CA PRO A 24 3.40 13.07 -27.85
C PRO A 24 2.05 13.74 -27.54
N ASP A 25 1.62 14.66 -28.39
CA ASP A 25 0.38 15.46 -28.19
C ASP A 25 -0.90 14.65 -28.00
N TRP A 26 -0.93 13.41 -28.49
CA TRP A 26 -2.07 12.51 -28.36
C TRP A 26 -2.11 11.76 -27.02
N VAL A 27 -1.04 11.82 -26.22
CA VAL A 27 -0.97 11.18 -24.90
C VAL A 27 -1.56 12.15 -23.87
N GLU A 28 -2.83 11.95 -23.55
CA GLU A 28 -3.51 12.66 -22.47
C GLU A 28 -4.26 11.67 -21.58
N GLY A 29 -4.26 11.92 -20.27
CA GLY A 29 -5.00 11.10 -19.32
C GLY A 29 -4.33 10.97 -17.98
N GLN A 30 -4.74 9.94 -17.25
CA GLN A 30 -4.22 9.63 -15.92
C GLN A 30 -3.70 8.20 -15.89
N LEU A 31 -2.45 8.03 -15.46
CA LEU A 31 -1.85 6.74 -15.20
C LEU A 31 -1.81 6.51 -13.69
N PHE A 32 -2.48 5.45 -13.25
CA PHE A 32 -2.42 4.97 -11.87
C PHE A 32 -1.48 3.77 -11.79
N ARG A 33 -0.57 3.80 -10.81
CA ARG A 33 0.32 2.69 -10.50
C ARG A 33 0.28 2.43 -9.00
N LEU A 34 0.26 1.17 -8.65
CA LEU A 34 0.16 0.72 -7.27
C LEU A 34 1.34 -0.18 -6.94
N GLY A 35 1.81 -0.11 -5.70
CA GLY A 35 2.84 -0.98 -5.20
C GLY A 35 3.13 -0.76 -3.72
N PRO A 36 3.92 -1.65 -3.12
CA PRO A 36 4.36 -1.52 -1.73
C PRO A 36 5.40 -0.40 -1.62
N ALA A 37 5.32 0.41 -0.56
CA ALA A 37 6.20 1.59 -0.41
C ALA A 37 6.63 1.93 1.02
N LYS A 38 6.13 1.22 2.04
CA LYS A 38 6.59 1.37 3.43
C LYS A 38 6.69 0.01 4.10
N TRP A 39 7.89 -0.32 4.55
CA TRP A 39 8.20 -1.56 5.26
C TRP A 39 8.66 -1.35 6.69
N ASP A 40 9.24 -0.18 6.96
CA ASP A 40 9.90 0.15 8.22
C ASP A 40 8.99 1.02 9.11
N PHE A 41 8.94 0.66 10.39
CA PHE A 41 8.17 1.30 11.44
C PHE A 41 9.03 1.46 12.70
N ASP A 42 8.50 2.18 13.70
CA ASP A 42 9.19 2.38 14.96
C ASP A 42 9.39 1.06 15.73
N ASN A 43 10.25 1.09 16.75
CA ASN A 43 10.63 -0.08 17.57
C ASN A 43 11.32 -1.21 16.77
N ASP A 44 12.12 -0.84 15.77
CA ASP A 44 12.91 -1.76 14.93
C ASP A 44 12.07 -2.83 14.21
N PHE A 45 10.80 -2.52 13.91
CA PHE A 45 9.95 -3.41 13.12
C PHE A 45 10.08 -3.10 11.63
N THR A 46 10.43 -4.13 10.86
CA THR A 46 10.39 -4.12 9.40
C THR A 46 9.67 -5.37 8.90
N PHE A 47 8.86 -5.21 7.85
CA PHE A 47 8.24 -6.34 7.16
C PHE A 47 9.28 -7.31 6.54
N ASN A 48 9.00 -8.61 6.57
CA ASN A 48 9.93 -9.65 6.14
C ASN A 48 9.93 -9.91 4.62
N HIS A 49 8.87 -9.48 3.93
CA HIS A 49 8.70 -9.77 2.51
C HIS A 49 8.35 -8.51 1.73
N TRP A 50 8.81 -8.46 0.47
CA TRP A 50 8.56 -7.34 -0.42
C TRP A 50 7.05 -7.05 -0.57
N LEU A 51 6.25 -8.11 -0.66
CA LEU A 51 4.80 -7.99 -0.84
C LEU A 51 4.04 -7.48 0.39
N ASP A 52 4.69 -7.30 1.54
CA ASP A 52 4.01 -6.93 2.79
C ASP A 52 3.98 -5.41 3.01
N GLY A 53 4.72 -4.64 2.21
CA GLY A 53 4.79 -3.19 2.38
C GLY A 53 3.45 -2.51 2.15
N CYS A 54 3.20 -1.41 2.87
CA CYS A 54 1.94 -0.69 2.75
C CYS A 54 1.73 -0.17 1.33
N ALA A 55 0.52 -0.38 0.80
CA ALA A 55 0.09 0.05 -0.53
C ALA A 55 0.18 1.57 -0.71
N LEU A 56 0.92 2.01 -1.73
CA LEU A 56 1.02 3.40 -2.15
C LEU A 56 0.59 3.54 -3.61
N MET A 57 -0.43 4.35 -3.83
CA MET A 57 -0.92 4.71 -5.16
C MET A 57 -0.13 5.91 -5.68
N TYR A 58 0.41 5.79 -6.89
CA TYR A 58 0.96 6.89 -7.68
C TYR A 58 -0.04 7.27 -8.77
N LYS A 59 -0.21 8.57 -8.98
CA LYS A 59 -1.00 9.13 -10.07
C LYS A 59 -0.15 10.09 -10.89
N PHE A 60 -0.06 9.83 -12.19
CA PHE A 60 0.54 10.72 -13.18
C PHE A 60 -0.59 11.31 -14.02
N THR A 61 -0.75 12.63 -14.00
CA THR A 61 -1.74 13.34 -14.82
C THR A 61 -1.02 14.00 -15.99
N ILE A 62 -1.27 13.51 -17.20
CA ILE A 62 -0.59 13.94 -18.42
C ILE A 62 -1.57 14.80 -19.23
N LYS A 63 -1.16 16.03 -19.56
CA LYS A 63 -1.98 16.94 -20.36
C LYS A 63 -1.12 17.95 -21.09
N LYS A 64 -1.26 18.06 -22.42
CA LYS A 64 -0.53 19.05 -23.24
C LYS A 64 0.98 19.10 -22.97
N GLY A 65 1.62 17.94 -22.89
CA GLY A 65 3.06 17.81 -22.63
C GLY A 65 3.49 18.06 -21.18
N HIS A 66 2.56 18.36 -20.27
CA HIS A 66 2.79 18.54 -18.84
C HIS A 66 2.47 17.25 -18.06
N VAL A 67 3.21 16.97 -16.98
CA VAL A 67 2.95 15.83 -16.10
C VAL A 67 2.96 16.24 -14.63
N ASP A 68 1.80 16.16 -14.00
CA ASP A 68 1.70 16.26 -12.54
C ASP A 68 1.79 14.87 -11.90
N VAL A 69 2.59 14.74 -10.85
CA VAL A 69 2.77 13.50 -10.08
C VAL A 69 2.29 13.71 -8.65
N MET A 70 1.57 12.74 -8.12
CA MET A 70 1.23 12.67 -6.70
C MET A 70 1.24 11.21 -6.23
N SER A 71 1.41 11.00 -4.93
CA SER A 71 1.30 9.69 -4.31
C SER A 71 0.54 9.75 -2.98
N ARG A 72 -0.23 8.71 -2.68
CA ARG A 72 -0.94 8.55 -1.39
C ARG A 72 -0.94 7.10 -0.97
N PHE A 73 -0.76 6.87 0.33
CA PHE A 73 -0.97 5.56 0.90
C PHE A 73 -2.46 5.24 0.84
N LEU A 74 -2.81 3.99 0.56
CA LEU A 74 -4.20 3.58 0.64
C LEU A 74 -4.65 3.66 2.10
N ASP A 75 -5.81 4.26 2.33
CA ASP A 75 -6.37 4.40 3.67
C ASP A 75 -7.11 3.11 4.04
N THR A 76 -6.35 2.03 4.20
CA THR A 76 -6.85 0.70 4.56
C THR A 76 -6.87 0.54 6.07
N VAL A 77 -7.67 -0.41 6.57
CA VAL A 77 -7.70 -0.75 8.00
C VAL A 77 -6.34 -1.24 8.46
N MET A 78 -5.64 -2.04 7.64
CA MET A 78 -4.25 -2.45 7.90
C MET A 78 -3.34 -1.23 8.07
N TYR A 79 -3.34 -0.30 7.12
CA TYR A 79 -2.50 0.89 7.13
C TYR A 79 -2.76 1.78 8.36
N GLN A 80 -4.03 2.02 8.68
CA GLN A 80 -4.41 2.80 9.87
C GLN A 80 -3.94 2.15 11.17
N LYS A 81 -4.12 0.82 11.32
CA LYS A 81 -3.73 0.13 12.56
C LYS A 81 -2.21 0.07 12.72
N ILE A 82 -1.47 -0.27 11.66
CA ILE A 82 -0.01 -0.41 11.75
C ILE A 82 0.69 0.93 11.98
N THR A 83 0.18 2.03 11.43
CA THR A 83 0.72 3.38 11.66
C THR A 83 0.45 3.89 13.08
N GLN A 84 -0.58 3.39 13.76
CA GLN A 84 -0.85 3.71 15.17
C GLN A 84 -0.03 2.85 16.14
N VAL A 85 0.04 1.53 15.89
CA VAL A 85 0.63 0.55 16.81
C VAL A 85 2.13 0.34 16.55
N GLN A 86 2.62 0.70 15.35
CA GLN A 86 4.01 0.55 14.91
C GLN A 86 4.50 -0.92 14.93
N ARG A 87 3.58 -1.88 14.79
CA ARG A 87 3.83 -3.33 14.80
C ARG A 87 2.79 -4.05 13.93
N PRO A 88 3.08 -5.25 13.39
CA PRO A 88 2.19 -5.93 12.46
C PRO A 88 0.94 -6.40 13.21
N VAL A 89 -0.22 -5.82 12.89
CA VAL A 89 -1.51 -6.20 13.49
C VAL A 89 -2.20 -7.30 12.67
N PHE A 90 -1.98 -7.29 11.36
CA PHE A 90 -2.45 -8.31 10.43
C PHE A 90 -1.30 -9.23 10.01
N THR A 91 -1.66 -10.45 9.59
CA THR A 91 -0.71 -11.33 8.92
C THR A 91 -0.73 -10.97 7.44
N GLU A 92 0.41 -10.50 6.94
CA GLU A 92 0.65 -10.25 5.52
C GLU A 92 1.17 -11.52 4.83
N PHE A 93 1.60 -11.43 3.58
CA PHE A 93 2.07 -12.57 2.81
C PHE A 93 3.26 -13.29 3.47
N GLY A 94 4.28 -12.54 3.89
CA GLY A 94 5.50 -13.08 4.51
C GLY A 94 5.73 -12.68 5.97
N THR A 95 4.84 -11.88 6.55
CA THR A 95 5.00 -11.36 7.90
C THR A 95 3.81 -11.69 8.78
N LYS A 96 4.06 -12.46 9.83
CA LYS A 96 3.04 -12.86 10.79
C LYS A 96 2.66 -11.69 11.70
N SER A 97 1.36 -11.55 11.97
CA SER A 97 0.85 -10.60 12.96
C SER A 97 1.47 -10.83 14.35
N TYR A 98 1.73 -9.74 15.06
CA TYR A 98 2.14 -9.78 16.45
C TYR A 98 0.98 -10.25 17.34
N PRO A 99 1.21 -11.16 18.32
CA PRO A 99 0.16 -11.57 19.24
C PRO A 99 -0.28 -10.39 20.11
N ASP A 100 -1.58 -10.15 20.19
CA ASP A 100 -2.15 -9.13 21.06
C ASP A 100 -1.66 -9.32 22.52
N PRO A 101 -0.91 -8.36 23.09
CA PRO A 101 -0.34 -8.48 24.44
C PRO A 101 -1.42 -8.49 25.52
N CYS A 102 -2.63 -7.99 25.23
CA CYS A 102 -3.77 -8.01 26.15
C CYS A 102 -4.45 -9.40 26.21
N LYS A 103 -4.12 -10.31 25.28
CA LYS A 103 -4.65 -11.69 25.26
C LYS A 103 -3.81 -12.61 26.15
N ASN A 104 -4.48 -13.24 27.12
CA ASN A 104 -3.90 -14.29 27.98
C ASN A 104 -3.52 -15.57 27.19
N VAL A 105 -2.71 -16.47 27.78
CA VAL A 105 -2.14 -17.64 27.08
C VAL A 105 -3.21 -18.51 26.39
N PHE A 106 -4.35 -18.72 27.06
CA PHE A 106 -5.47 -19.49 26.51
C PHE A 106 -6.13 -18.78 25.33
N SER A 107 -6.44 -17.48 25.43
CA SER A 107 -7.02 -16.74 24.30
C SER A 107 -6.06 -16.67 23.12
N ARG A 108 -4.74 -16.58 23.33
CA ARG A 108 -3.74 -16.67 22.24
C ARG A 108 -3.82 -18.00 21.48
N TYR A 109 -3.97 -19.12 22.19
CA TYR A 109 -4.14 -20.43 21.57
C TYR A 109 -5.45 -20.52 20.78
N PHE A 110 -6.57 -20.08 21.36
CA PHE A 110 -7.87 -20.09 20.66
C PHE A 110 -7.92 -19.12 19.48
N SER A 111 -7.22 -17.97 19.53
CA SER A 111 -7.14 -17.06 18.39
C SER A 111 -6.37 -17.62 17.18
N GLN A 112 -5.63 -18.73 17.34
CA GLN A 112 -5.05 -19.47 16.20
C GLN A 112 -6.07 -20.39 15.52
N LEU A 113 -7.21 -20.67 16.17
CA LEU A 113 -8.28 -21.54 15.65
C LEU A 113 -9.44 -20.74 15.03
N VAL A 114 -9.50 -19.44 15.28
CA VAL A 114 -10.46 -18.50 14.66
C VAL A 114 -9.86 -18.03 13.33
N PRO A 115 -10.66 -17.88 12.25
CA PRO A 115 -10.16 -17.33 10.99
C PRO A 115 -9.48 -15.99 11.27
N LEU A 116 -8.19 -15.90 10.92
CA LEU A 116 -7.45 -14.64 10.93
C LEU A 116 -8.17 -13.68 9.98
N GLU A 117 -8.44 -12.45 10.44
CA GLU A 117 -8.85 -11.38 9.53
C GLU A 117 -7.78 -11.27 8.44
N LEU A 118 -8.20 -11.42 7.18
CA LEU A 118 -7.30 -11.26 6.04
C LEU A 118 -6.93 -9.79 5.90
N THR A 119 -5.74 -9.53 5.39
CA THR A 119 -5.28 -8.16 5.14
C THR A 119 -6.10 -7.51 4.04
N ASP A 120 -6.36 -6.21 4.19
CA ASP A 120 -6.88 -5.31 3.17
C ASP A 120 -5.76 -4.45 2.55
N ASN A 121 -4.50 -4.89 2.66
CA ASN A 121 -3.34 -4.27 2.02
C ASN A 121 -3.35 -4.51 0.50
N ASP A 122 -4.21 -3.79 -0.20
CA ASP A 122 -4.46 -3.93 -1.63
C ASP A 122 -3.38 -3.31 -2.50
N MET A 123 -2.14 -3.79 -2.40
CA MET A 123 -0.97 -3.18 -3.04
C MET A 123 -0.68 -3.68 -4.47
N ALA A 124 -1.36 -4.73 -4.95
CA ALA A 124 -0.88 -5.49 -6.12
C ALA A 124 -1.27 -4.83 -7.45
N ASN A 125 -2.53 -4.45 -7.62
CA ASN A 125 -3.00 -3.85 -8.87
C ASN A 125 -4.18 -2.90 -8.66
N VAL A 126 -4.42 -2.06 -9.67
CA VAL A 126 -5.59 -1.19 -9.78
C VAL A 126 -6.32 -1.49 -11.10
N TYR A 127 -7.64 -1.59 -11.06
CA TYR A 127 -8.46 -1.80 -12.24
C TYR A 127 -9.79 -1.07 -12.13
N THR A 128 -10.44 -0.89 -13.27
CA THR A 128 -11.75 -0.23 -13.35
C THR A 128 -12.85 -1.28 -13.41
N VAL A 129 -13.87 -1.11 -12.59
CA VAL A 129 -15.16 -1.81 -12.72
C VAL A 129 -16.21 -0.74 -12.89
N ASP A 130 -16.94 -0.80 -14.01
CA ASP A 130 -17.83 0.26 -14.47
C ASP A 130 -17.09 1.62 -14.54
N ASP A 131 -17.49 2.60 -13.72
CA ASP A 131 -16.90 3.94 -13.67
C ASP A 131 -16.04 4.17 -12.41
N GLU A 132 -15.71 3.10 -11.68
CA GLU A 132 -14.99 3.17 -10.40
C GLU A 132 -13.65 2.44 -10.45
N LEU A 133 -12.64 3.02 -9.79
CA LEU A 133 -11.31 2.40 -9.64
C LEU A 133 -11.29 1.58 -8.36
N TYR A 134 -10.73 0.38 -8.45
CA TYR A 134 -10.51 -0.51 -7.32
C TYR A 134 -9.05 -0.92 -7.28
N ALA A 135 -8.45 -0.82 -6.09
CA ALA A 135 -7.20 -1.44 -5.73
C ALA A 135 -7.46 -2.84 -5.19
N ALA A 136 -6.58 -3.79 -5.53
CA ALA A 136 -6.69 -5.17 -5.10
C ALA A 136 -5.33 -5.79 -4.81
N SER A 137 -5.35 -6.74 -3.89
CA SER A 137 -4.33 -7.77 -3.67
C SER A 137 -4.87 -9.15 -4.08
N GLU A 138 -4.56 -10.20 -3.32
CA GLU A 138 -5.01 -11.58 -3.54
C GLU A 138 -5.95 -12.06 -2.42
N THR A 139 -6.45 -11.14 -1.57
CA THR A 139 -7.50 -11.44 -0.59
C THR A 139 -8.89 -11.16 -1.17
N CYS A 140 -9.94 -11.32 -0.37
CA CYS A 140 -11.31 -10.98 -0.78
C CYS A 140 -11.64 -9.48 -0.61
N HIS A 141 -10.69 -8.68 -0.12
CA HIS A 141 -10.86 -7.24 0.05
C HIS A 141 -10.52 -6.51 -1.26
N LEU A 142 -11.28 -5.44 -1.50
CA LEU A 142 -11.03 -4.48 -2.56
C LEU A 142 -11.14 -3.09 -1.94
N TRP A 143 -10.16 -2.25 -2.20
CA TRP A 143 -10.14 -0.86 -1.74
C TRP A 143 -10.59 0.06 -2.88
N LYS A 144 -11.41 1.06 -2.56
CA LYS A 144 -11.99 2.00 -3.52
C LYS A 144 -11.48 3.41 -3.27
#